data_AF-A0A143G3Y8-F1
#
_entry.id   AF-A0A143G3Y8-F1
#
_cell.length_a   1.000
_cell.length_b   1.000
_cell.length_c   1.000
_cell.angle_alpha   90.00
_cell.angle_beta   90.00
_cell.angle_gamma   90.00
#
_symmetry.space_group_name_H-M   'P 1'
#
loop_
_entity.id
_entity.type
_entity.pdbx_description
1 polymer ?
#
loop_
_entity_poly.entity_id
_entity_poly.type
_entity_poly.pdbx_seq_one_letter_code
_entity_poly.pdbx_strand_id
1 'polypeptide(L)' 'MKTTVKYVVLKSKDYQLGTALFEESLEASSQYFDEIPSVIRFQNHDFKVKSKELTRKQIFDDFEESQTILVKVIALSETV' A
#
# COMPACT_ATOMS: atom_id res chain seq x y z
N MET A 1 10.63 -3.69 -12.99
CA MET A 1 10.84 -4.52 -11.77
C MET A 1 9.46 -4.92 -11.24
N LYS A 2 9.34 -6.10 -10.64
CA LYS A 2 8.06 -6.55 -10.08
C LYS A 2 7.78 -5.80 -8.77
N THR A 3 6.68 -5.04 -8.71
CA THR A 3 6.30 -4.27 -7.52
C THR A 3 4.98 -4.77 -6.95
N THR A 4 4.99 -5.25 -5.72
CA THR A 4 3.79 -5.61 -4.97
C THR A 4 3.47 -4.49 -3.99
N VAL A 5 2.23 -3.99 -4.01
CA VAL A 5 1.76 -2.93 -3.12
C VAL A 5 0.60 -3.46 -2.31
N LYS A 6 0.71 -3.36 -0.98
CA LYS A 6 -0.27 -3.87 -0.04
C LYS A 6 -0.83 -2.74 0.80
N TYR A 7 -2.14 -2.54 0.75
CA TYR A 7 -2.83 -1.51 1.52
C TYR A 7 -3.50 -2.14 2.75
N VAL A 8 -3.17 -1.64 3.96
CA VAL A 8 -3.67 -2.17 5.24
C VAL A 8 -4.30 -1.06 6.06
N VAL A 9 -5.49 -1.31 6.61
CA VAL A 9 -6.17 -0.37 7.52
C VAL A 9 -5.63 -0.53 8.93
N LEU A 10 -5.22 0.59 9.52
CA LEU A 10 -4.80 0.65 10.92
C LEU A 10 -6.00 0.69 11.86
N LYS A 11 -7.07 1.41 11.51
CA LYS A 11 -8.27 1.48 12.34
C LYS A 11 -9.40 2.08 11.51
N SER A 12 -10.55 1.43 11.50
CA SER A 12 -11.81 2.04 11.06
C SER A 12 -12.95 1.53 11.94
N LYS A 13 -14.10 2.21 11.92
CA LYS A 13 -15.33 1.65 12.51
C LYS A 13 -15.80 0.41 11.74
N ASP A 14 -15.54 0.39 10.44
CA ASP A 14 -16.00 -0.66 9.51
C ASP A 14 -14.95 -1.76 9.22
N TYR A 15 -13.71 -1.62 9.70
CA TYR A 15 -12.61 -2.56 9.42
C TYR A 15 -11.82 -2.89 10.68
N GLN A 16 -11.48 -4.17 10.88
CA GLN A 16 -10.62 -4.59 11.97
C GLN A 16 -9.18 -4.08 11.76
N LEU A 17 -8.49 -3.75 12.85
CA LEU A 17 -7.07 -3.38 12.83
C LEU A 17 -6.26 -4.50 12.16
N GLY A 18 -5.50 -4.16 11.12
CA GLY A 18 -4.68 -5.12 10.39
C GLY A 18 -5.39 -5.79 9.21
N THR A 19 -6.66 -5.48 8.94
CA THR A 19 -7.35 -5.93 7.72
C THR A 19 -6.68 -5.32 6.48
N ALA A 20 -6.25 -6.18 5.56
CA ALA A 20 -5.83 -5.75 4.23
C ALA A 20 -7.05 -5.23 3.45
N LEU A 21 -6.97 -4.02 2.92
CA LEU A 21 -8.01 -3.49 2.02
C LEU A 21 -7.94 -4.21 0.67
N PHE A 22 -6.75 -4.20 0.09
CA PHE A 22 -6.42 -4.90 -1.14
C PHE A 22 -4.90 -5.00 -1.30
N GLU A 23 -4.49 -5.91 -2.17
CA GLU A 23 -3.10 -6.12 -2.58
C GLU A 23 -3.07 -6.14 -4.10
N GLU A 24 -2.13 -5.44 -4.70
CA GLU A 24 -1.95 -5.37 -6.14
C GLU A 24 -0.49 -5.64 -6.49
N SER A 25 -0.28 -6.39 -7.57
CA SER A 25 1.05 -6.54 -8.19
C SER A 25 1.05 -5.83 -9.53
N LEU A 26 2.01 -4.91 -9.69
CA LEU A 26 2.15 -4.10 -10.90
C LEU A 26 3.61 -4.04 -11.37
N GLU A 27 3.78 -3.79 -12.66
CA GLU A 27 5.08 -3.43 -13.23
C GLU A 27 5.32 -1.93 -13.03
N ALA A 28 6.01 -1.59 -11.96
CA ALA A 28 6.32 -0.22 -11.57
C ALA A 28 7.83 0.05 -11.59
N SER A 29 8.20 1.33 -11.64
CA SER A 29 9.57 1.77 -11.43
C SER A 29 9.94 1.75 -9.94
N SER A 30 11.24 1.84 -9.65
CA SER A 30 11.76 1.98 -8.27
C SER A 30 11.33 3.26 -7.57
N GLN A 31 10.75 4.22 -8.29
CA GLN A 31 10.27 5.51 -7.79
C GLN A 31 8.80 5.47 -7.38
N TYR A 32 8.07 4.39 -7.66
CA TYR A 32 6.63 4.29 -7.36
C TYR A 32 6.29 4.53 -5.88
N PHE A 33 7.24 4.27 -4.97
CA PHE A 33 7.09 4.57 -3.55
C PHE A 33 6.74 6.05 -3.29
N ASP A 34 7.36 6.96 -4.03
CA ASP A 34 7.16 8.40 -3.93
C ASP A 34 5.87 8.85 -4.63
N GLU A 35 5.41 8.10 -5.62
CA GLU A 35 4.19 8.36 -6.40
C GLU A 35 2.91 7.96 -5.66
N ILE A 36 3.00 7.18 -4.57
CA ILE A 36 1.81 6.77 -3.80
C ILE A 36 1.09 8.01 -3.24
N PRO A 37 -0.19 8.21 -3.59
CA PRO A 37 -0.95 9.39 -3.20
C PRO A 37 -1.17 9.46 -1.69
N SER A 38 -1.37 10.67 -1.18
CA SER A 38 -1.67 10.89 0.25
C SER A 38 -3.08 10.41 0.64
N VAL A 39 -3.99 10.28 -0.33
CA VAL A 39 -5.35 9.79 -0.18
C VAL A 39 -5.64 8.76 -1.28
N ILE A 40 -6.21 7.62 -0.89
CA ILE A 40 -6.57 6.51 -1.78
C ILE A 40 -8.09 6.35 -1.75
N ARG A 41 -8.70 6.17 -2.93
CA ARG A 41 -10.13 5.88 -3.04
C ARG A 41 -10.35 4.40 -3.27
N PHE A 42 -11.15 3.77 -2.43
CA PHE A 42 -11.46 2.35 -2.56
C PHE A 42 -12.90 2.09 -2.09
N GLN A 43 -13.70 1.41 -2.93
CA GLN A 43 -15.11 1.09 -2.65
C GLN A 43 -15.93 2.28 -2.13
N ASN A 44 -15.80 3.45 -2.77
CA ASN A 44 -16.51 4.68 -2.39
C ASN A 44 -16.10 5.28 -1.02
N HIS A 45 -14.97 4.86 -0.46
CA HIS A 45 -14.37 5.42 0.74
C HIS A 45 -13.00 6.03 0.44
N ASP A 46 -12.72 7.15 1.10
CA ASP A 46 -11.41 7.81 1.05
C ASP A 46 -10.56 7.37 2.26
N PHE A 47 -9.34 6.94 1.99
CA PHE A 47 -8.38 6.49 2.98
C PHE A 47 -7.14 7.37 2.95
N LYS A 48 -6.77 7.95 4.09
CA LYS A 48 -5.56 8.75 4.22
C LYS A 48 -4.37 7.85 4.53
N VAL A 49 -3.30 7.97 3.75
CA VAL A 49 -2.03 7.31 4.01
C VAL A 49 -1.40 7.86 5.28
N LYS A 50 -1.03 6.96 6.20
CA LYS A 50 -0.35 7.29 7.46
C LYS A 50 1.12 6.95 7.41
N SER A 51 1.48 5.81 6.83
CA SER A 51 2.87 5.44 6.65
C SER A 51 3.02 4.51 5.45
N LYS A 52 4.23 4.48 4.90
CA LYS A 52 4.64 3.62 3.79
C LYS A 52 5.95 2.95 4.18
N GLU A 53 6.07 1.66 3.92
CA GLU A 53 7.28 0.86 4.19
C GLU A 53 7.72 0.19 2.88
N LEU A 54 9.01 0.26 2.58
CA LEU A 54 9.61 -0.26 1.35
C LEU A 54 10.58 -1.39 1.68
N THR A 55 10.33 -2.57 1.10
CA THR A 55 11.24 -3.71 1.16
C THR A 55 11.66 -4.07 -0.26
N ARG A 56 12.96 -4.11 -0.51
CA ARG A 56 13.53 -4.56 -1.79
C ARG A 56 14.19 -5.92 -1.59
N LYS A 57 13.91 -6.86 -2.48
CA LYS A 57 14.57 -8.16 -2.55
C LYS A 57 15.28 -8.28 -3.88
N GLN A 58 16.59 -8.53 -3.81
CA GLN A 58 17.41 -8.86 -4.95
C GLN A 58 17.90 -10.30 -4.74
N ILE A 59 17.50 -11.21 -5.61
CA ILE A 59 17.94 -12.60 -5.57
C ILE A 59 19.11 -12.72 -6.56
N PHE A 60 20.33 -12.87 -6.04
CA PHE A 60 21.57 -12.87 -6.83
C PHE A 60 21.69 -14.06 -7.80
N ASP A 61 20.95 -15.15 -7.56
CA ASP A 61 21.01 -16.37 -8.37
C ASP A 61 20.03 -16.35 -9.57
N ASP A 62 18.95 -15.57 -9.49
CA ASP A 62 17.80 -15.65 -10.41
C ASP A 62 17.56 -14.34 -11.21
N PHE A 63 18.40 -13.32 -11.03
CA PHE A 63 18.23 -11.97 -11.61
C PHE A 63 16.86 -11.31 -11.33
N GLU A 64 16.03 -11.88 -10.45
CA GLU A 64 14.71 -11.35 -10.11
C GLU A 64 14.84 -10.26 -9.04
N GLU A 65 14.66 -9.00 -9.47
CA GLU A 65 14.51 -7.85 -8.59
C GLU A 65 13.04 -7.58 -8.31
N SER A 66 12.65 -7.71 -7.04
CA SER A 66 11.28 -7.44 -6.59
C SER A 66 11.24 -6.40 -5.48
N GLN A 67 10.16 -5.63 -5.49
CA GLN A 67 9.85 -4.61 -4.51
C GLN A 67 8.52 -4.91 -3.85
N THR A 68 8.45 -4.76 -2.53
CA THR A 68 7.20 -4.80 -1.77
C THR A 68 7.02 -3.48 -1.04
N ILE A 69 5.85 -2.86 -1.20
CA ILE A 69 5.46 -1.65 -0.49
C ILE A 69 4.26 -1.95 0.39
N LEU A 70 4.39 -1.71 1.69
CA LEU A 70 3.28 -1.76 2.63
C LEU A 70 2.78 -0.34 2.91
N VAL A 71 1.53 -0.07 2.58
CA VAL A 71 0.87 1.23 2.77
C VAL A 71 -0.15 1.09 3.87
N LYS A 72 0.08 1.78 4.99
CA LYS A 72 -0.84 1.81 6.12
C LYS A 72 -1.74 3.02 6.02
N VAL A 73 -3.05 2.78 6.05
CA VAL A 73 -4.06 3.82 5.84
C VAL A 73 -5.05 3.89 6.99
N ILE A 74 -5.75 5.02 7.10
CA ILE A 74 -6.92 5.19 7.96
C ILE A 74 -8.11 5.64 7.13
N ALA A 75 -9.31 5.19 7.48
CA ALA A 75 -10.52 5.69 6.86
C ALA A 75 -10.70 7.17 7.25
N LEU A 76 -10.99 8.02 6.26
CA LEU A 76 -11.52 9.35 6.50
C LEU A 76 -13.03 9.18 6.71
N SER A 77 -13.44 8.90 7.95
CA SER A 77 -14.86 9.05 8.29
C SER A 77 -15.25 10.51 8.08
N GLU A 78 -16.39 10.76 7.43
CA GLU A 78 -17.01 12.08 7.39
C GLU A 78 -17.06 12.60 8.84
N THR A 79 -16.41 13.73 9.06
CA THR A 79 -16.45 14.39 10.36
C THR A 79 -17.88 14.89 10.51
N VAL A 80 -18.56 14.38 11.54
CA VAL A 80 -19.91 14.81 11.99
C VAL A 80 -20.04 16.33 12.04
#